data_AF-A0A098GHI6-F1
#
_entry.id   AF-A0A098GHI6-F1
#
_cell.length_a   1.000
_cell.length_b   1.000
_cell.length_c   1.000
_cell.angle_alpha   90.00
_cell.angle_beta   90.00
_cell.angle_gamma   90.00
#
_symmetry.space_group_name_H-M   'P 1'
#
loop_
_entity.id
_entity.type
_entity.pdbx_description
1 polymer ?
#
loop_
_entity_poly.entity_id
_entity_poly.type
_entity_poly.pdbx_seq_one_letter_code
_entity_poly.pdbx_strand_id
1 'polypeptide(L)'
;MLTKEDIRDIIEECRQIGASGLRNGIKADIPEIKVDILKPPRDFLGVNGNPAIFINQDTYKLLGSIHRNWILNKTIALKPGFLLKNTIDIIGIIIHETGHAFNVAAKIDNTEANAYIFEIEVLLKLLETDSPLLFGCTKEDVGAFFKTRLPDYNKAQRSNRYLANLIDEIKDQFKLEEIMLPPAETPKEMKRGVPTIFVTSRYTLFAVPTDSYWGREYNIVMSKINAAL
;
A
#
# COMPACT_ATOMS: atom_id res chain seq x y z
N MET A 1 7.70 -20.33 -3.62
CA MET A 1 6.97 -19.61 -2.56
C MET A 1 7.99 -18.74 -1.85
N LEU A 2 7.71 -17.45 -1.68
CA LEU A 2 8.66 -16.54 -1.05
C LEU A 2 8.73 -16.75 0.47
N THR A 3 9.90 -16.49 1.02
CA THR A 3 10.25 -16.58 2.43
C THR A 3 10.30 -15.19 3.07
N LYS A 4 10.53 -15.14 4.38
CA LYS A 4 10.72 -13.86 5.07
C LYS A 4 12.02 -13.18 4.64
N GLU A 5 13.04 -13.98 4.36
CA GLU A 5 14.34 -13.54 3.86
C GLU A 5 14.18 -12.89 2.48
N ASP A 6 13.45 -13.53 1.56
CA ASP A 6 13.15 -12.95 0.23
C ASP A 6 12.45 -11.59 0.33
N ILE A 7 11.53 -11.42 1.29
CA ILE A 7 10.89 -10.11 1.53
C ILE A 7 11.92 -9.07 1.98
N ARG A 8 12.87 -9.44 2.84
CA ARG A 8 13.93 -8.50 3.26
C ARG A 8 14.80 -8.10 2.08
N ASP A 9 15.12 -9.03 1.19
CA ASP A 9 15.93 -8.74 0.01
C ASP A 9 15.20 -7.81 -0.98
N ILE A 10 13.89 -8.02 -1.20
CA ILE A 10 13.05 -7.09 -1.98
C ILE A 10 13.06 -5.69 -1.36
N ILE A 11 12.88 -5.59 -0.04
CA ILE A 11 12.91 -4.31 0.68
C ILE A 11 14.28 -3.66 0.49
N GLU A 12 15.38 -4.38 0.67
CA GLU A 12 16.72 -3.83 0.54
C GLU A 12 16.98 -3.28 -0.86
N GLU A 13 16.55 -3.99 -1.89
CA GLU A 13 16.62 -3.50 -3.27
C GLU A 13 15.79 -2.22 -3.47
N CYS A 14 14.59 -2.16 -2.91
CA CYS A 14 13.78 -0.93 -2.91
C CYS A 14 14.52 0.24 -2.24
N ARG A 15 15.26 -0.01 -1.15
CA ARG A 15 16.08 1.01 -0.49
C ARG A 15 17.20 1.49 -1.40
N GLN A 16 17.89 0.59 -2.10
CA GLN A 16 18.96 0.93 -3.04
C GLN A 16 18.44 1.73 -4.24
N ILE A 17 17.31 1.32 -4.83
CA ILE A 17 16.66 2.06 -5.91
C ILE A 17 16.19 3.43 -5.42
N GLY A 18 15.56 3.50 -4.25
CA GLY A 18 15.13 4.77 -3.64
C GLY A 18 16.29 5.73 -3.37
N ALA A 19 17.44 5.22 -2.92
CA ALA A 19 18.64 6.03 -2.68
C ALA A 19 19.28 6.52 -3.99
N SER A 20 19.25 5.68 -5.04
CA SER A 20 19.71 6.04 -6.39
C SER A 20 18.82 7.08 -7.05
N GLY A 21 17.53 7.04 -6.71
CA GLY A 21 16.51 7.98 -7.16
C GLY A 21 15.58 7.41 -8.22
N LEU A 22 14.35 7.89 -8.19
CA LEU A 22 13.31 7.64 -9.18
C LEU A 22 13.52 8.53 -10.43
N ARG A 23 12.89 8.17 -11.54
CA ARG A 23 12.95 8.92 -12.81
C ARG A 23 12.35 10.32 -12.71
N ASN A 24 11.47 10.57 -11.74
CA ASN A 24 10.99 11.91 -11.42
C ASN A 24 12.02 12.79 -10.67
N GLY A 25 13.22 12.27 -10.40
CA GLY A 25 14.31 12.97 -9.73
C GLY A 25 14.26 12.95 -8.20
N ILE A 26 13.23 12.35 -7.60
CA ILE A 26 13.13 12.20 -6.14
C ILE A 26 14.00 11.03 -5.70
N LYS A 27 14.77 11.25 -4.65
CA LYS A 27 15.60 10.23 -4.01
C LYS A 27 15.47 10.32 -2.50
N ALA A 28 15.61 9.19 -1.82
CA ALA A 28 15.58 9.13 -0.37
C ALA A 28 16.31 7.91 0.15
N ASP A 29 16.99 8.07 1.30
CA ASP A 29 17.51 6.95 2.08
C ASP A 29 16.39 6.43 2.98
N ILE A 30 15.77 5.33 2.55
CA ILE A 30 14.74 4.65 3.33
C ILE A 30 15.44 3.96 4.52
N PRO A 31 15.00 4.19 5.77
CA PRO A 31 15.59 3.50 6.92
C PRO A 31 15.37 1.99 6.84
N GLU A 32 16.15 1.22 7.60
CA GLU A 32 15.89 -0.22 7.74
C GLU A 32 14.44 -0.47 8.18
N ILE A 33 13.75 -1.36 7.45
CA ILE A 33 12.35 -1.69 7.67
C ILE A 33 12.23 -3.04 8.35
N LYS A 34 11.53 -3.06 9.49
CA LYS A 34 11.16 -4.28 10.18
C LYS A 34 9.93 -4.92 9.54
N VAL A 35 10.01 -6.21 9.26
CA VAL A 35 8.86 -7.00 8.81
C VAL A 35 8.27 -7.80 9.97
N ASP A 36 7.00 -7.52 10.29
CA ASP A 36 6.23 -8.20 11.34
C ASP A 36 5.07 -9.01 10.74
N ILE A 37 5.18 -10.34 10.78
CA ILE A 37 4.08 -11.23 10.35
C ILE A 37 3.18 -11.46 11.57
N LEU A 38 1.96 -10.95 11.48
CA LEU A 38 1.01 -10.95 12.58
C LEU A 38 0.42 -12.34 12.85
N LYS A 39 -0.15 -12.50 14.04
CA LYS A 39 -0.86 -13.70 14.47
C LYS A 39 -2.23 -13.31 15.01
N PRO A 40 -3.31 -14.04 14.66
CA PRO A 40 -4.61 -13.83 15.29
C PRO A 40 -4.53 -14.04 16.81
N PRO A 41 -5.35 -13.36 17.62
CA PRO A 41 -6.41 -12.40 17.23
C PRO A 41 -5.89 -10.98 16.99
N ARG A 42 -4.57 -10.75 17.09
CA ARG A 42 -3.94 -9.43 16.91
C ARG A 42 -3.60 -9.18 15.44
N ASP A 43 -4.47 -9.58 14.52
CA ASP A 43 -4.34 -9.30 13.10
C ASP A 43 -5.30 -8.17 12.68
N PHE A 44 -4.86 -7.30 11.78
CA PHE A 44 -5.70 -6.24 11.23
C PHE A 44 -6.61 -6.79 10.11
N LEU A 45 -7.75 -6.15 9.82
CA LEU A 45 -8.60 -6.45 8.66
C LEU A 45 -8.06 -5.83 7.36
N GLY A 46 -7.38 -4.68 7.43
CA GLY A 46 -6.68 -4.01 6.34
C GLY A 46 -7.61 -3.29 5.37
N VAL A 47 -7.19 -2.13 4.84
CA VAL A 47 -8.02 -1.33 3.94
C VAL A 47 -8.34 -2.18 2.71
N ASN A 48 -9.64 -2.38 2.41
CA ASN A 48 -10.11 -3.24 1.33
C ASN A 48 -9.52 -4.67 1.35
N GLY A 49 -9.16 -5.19 2.52
CA GLY A 49 -8.56 -6.51 2.66
C GLY A 49 -7.06 -6.58 2.33
N ASN A 50 -6.36 -5.44 2.12
CA ASN A 50 -4.91 -5.40 1.89
C ASN A 50 -4.19 -6.25 2.96
N PRO A 51 -3.36 -7.24 2.56
CA PRO A 51 -2.69 -8.12 3.51
C PRO A 51 -1.42 -7.52 4.14
N ALA A 52 -1.00 -6.33 3.72
CA ALA A 52 0.18 -5.65 4.26
C ALA A 52 -0.17 -4.20 4.59
N ILE A 53 0.52 -3.60 5.56
CA ILE A 53 0.43 -2.18 5.87
C ILE A 53 1.78 -1.64 6.33
N PHE A 54 2.16 -0.46 5.84
CA PHE A 54 3.23 0.34 6.41
C PHE A 54 2.74 1.09 7.66
N ILE A 55 3.49 1.00 8.75
CA ILE A 55 3.13 1.58 10.04
C ILE A 55 3.53 3.05 10.08
N ASN A 56 2.62 3.91 9.59
CA ASN A 56 2.73 5.36 9.67
C ASN A 56 2.16 5.92 10.99
N GLN A 57 2.15 7.25 11.12
CA GLN A 57 1.73 7.94 12.34
C GLN A 57 0.30 7.63 12.77
N ASP A 58 -0.62 7.47 11.82
CA ASP A 58 -2.03 7.25 12.09
C ASP A 58 -2.29 5.80 12.47
N THR A 59 -1.72 4.85 11.72
CA THR A 59 -1.77 3.42 12.06
C THR A 59 -1.15 3.15 13.43
N TYR A 60 0.01 3.76 13.71
CA TYR A 60 0.71 3.58 14.99
C TYR A 60 -0.07 4.13 16.18
N LYS A 61 -0.71 5.31 16.05
CA LYS A 61 -1.53 5.89 17.12
C LYS A 61 -2.66 4.96 17.55
N LEU A 62 -3.19 4.16 16.64
CA LEU A 62 -4.39 3.36 16.86
C LEU A 62 -4.08 1.94 17.28
N LEU A 63 -3.11 1.31 16.60
CA LEU A 63 -2.80 -0.10 16.78
C LEU A 63 -1.43 -0.32 17.46
N GLY A 64 -0.59 0.71 17.60
CA GLY A 64 0.74 0.56 18.19
C GLY A 64 0.73 0.08 19.64
N SER A 65 -0.31 0.41 20.41
CA SER A 65 -0.45 -0.03 21.81
C SER A 65 -0.64 -1.54 21.96
N ILE A 66 -1.27 -2.19 20.98
CA ILE A 66 -1.47 -3.64 20.93
C ILE A 66 -0.31 -4.37 20.22
N HIS A 67 0.53 -3.64 19.48
CA HIS A 67 1.68 -4.15 18.75
C HIS A 67 3.01 -3.53 19.23
N ARG A 68 3.48 -3.97 20.41
CA ARG A 68 4.72 -3.44 21.04
C ARG A 68 5.98 -3.49 20.19
N ASN A 69 5.98 -4.36 19.18
CA ASN A 69 7.13 -4.57 18.29
C ASN A 69 7.15 -3.60 17.09
N TRP A 70 6.10 -2.82 16.88
CA TRP A 70 6.05 -1.87 15.77
C TRP A 70 6.89 -0.64 16.06
N ILE A 71 7.59 -0.19 15.03
CA ILE A 71 8.39 1.03 15.04
C ILE A 71 7.81 1.96 13.99
N LEU A 72 7.38 3.14 14.43
CA LEU A 72 6.80 4.17 13.58
C LEU A 72 7.71 4.48 12.39
N ASN A 73 7.13 4.46 11.19
CA ASN A 73 7.79 4.69 9.90
C ASN A 73 8.94 3.72 9.57
N LYS A 74 9.02 2.59 10.27
CA LYS A 74 10.07 1.55 10.10
C LYS A 74 9.52 0.14 10.24
N THR A 75 8.23 -0.05 10.06
CA THR A 75 7.61 -1.38 10.15
C THR A 75 6.62 -1.57 9.03
N ILE A 76 6.70 -2.72 8.37
CA ILE A 76 5.65 -3.26 7.51
C ILE A 76 5.06 -4.46 8.25
N ALA A 77 3.76 -4.41 8.52
CA ALA A 77 3.03 -5.49 9.15
C ALA A 77 2.28 -6.31 8.09
N LEU A 78 2.39 -7.63 8.17
CA LEU A 78 1.84 -8.58 7.20
C LEU A 78 0.83 -9.51 7.87
N LYS A 79 -0.29 -9.77 7.20
CA LYS A 79 -1.30 -10.73 7.67
C LYS A 79 -0.81 -12.17 7.65
N PRO A 80 -1.42 -13.05 8.47
CA PRO A 80 -1.29 -14.50 8.30
C PRO A 80 -1.62 -14.92 6.87
N GLY A 81 -0.83 -15.80 6.29
CA GLY A 81 -1.05 -16.32 4.94
C GLY A 81 -0.63 -15.37 3.81
N PHE A 82 -0.02 -14.21 4.10
CA PHE A 82 0.53 -13.32 3.07
C PHE A 82 1.46 -14.06 2.09
N LEU A 83 2.32 -14.94 2.60
CA LEU A 83 3.27 -15.75 1.82
C LEU A 83 2.60 -16.82 0.94
N LEU A 84 1.28 -17.03 1.05
CA LEU A 84 0.52 -17.96 0.21
C LEU A 84 0.02 -17.32 -1.08
N LYS A 85 0.24 -16.00 -1.27
CA LYS A 85 -0.12 -15.29 -2.50
C LYS A 85 0.82 -15.65 -3.65
N ASN A 86 0.43 -15.29 -4.86
CA ASN A 86 1.30 -15.45 -6.01
C ASN A 86 2.56 -14.58 -5.83
N THR A 87 3.69 -15.05 -6.36
CA THR A 87 4.99 -14.38 -6.20
C THR A 87 4.94 -12.92 -6.61
N ILE A 88 4.37 -12.60 -7.79
CA ILE A 88 4.29 -11.21 -8.27
C ILE A 88 3.41 -10.33 -7.38
N ASP A 89 2.33 -10.87 -6.81
CA ASP A 89 1.47 -10.13 -5.88
C ASP A 89 2.23 -9.81 -4.59
N ILE A 90 3.03 -10.74 -4.07
CA ILE A 90 3.87 -10.51 -2.89
C ILE A 90 4.89 -9.41 -3.18
N ILE A 91 5.61 -9.51 -4.30
CA ILE A 91 6.61 -8.52 -4.71
C ILE A 91 5.98 -7.14 -4.82
N GLY A 92 4.90 -7.01 -5.59
CA GLY A 92 4.22 -5.74 -5.81
C GLY A 92 3.68 -5.11 -4.52
N ILE A 93 3.09 -5.92 -3.62
CA ILE A 93 2.61 -5.42 -2.32
C ILE A 93 3.77 -4.95 -1.43
N ILE A 94 4.89 -5.68 -1.37
CA ILE A 94 6.04 -5.26 -0.56
C ILE A 94 6.67 -3.97 -1.12
N ILE A 95 6.81 -3.87 -2.44
CA ILE A 95 7.29 -2.64 -3.09
C ILE A 95 6.34 -1.48 -2.77
N HIS A 96 5.02 -1.69 -2.87
CA HIS A 96 4.01 -0.67 -2.56
C HIS A 96 4.15 -0.12 -1.13
N GLU A 97 4.19 -1.00 -0.13
CA GLU A 97 4.34 -0.58 1.27
C GLU A 97 5.70 0.08 1.53
N THR A 98 6.74 -0.36 0.81
CA THR A 98 8.05 0.31 0.84
C THR A 98 8.00 1.69 0.17
N GLY A 99 7.13 1.89 -0.83
CA GLY A 99 6.84 3.19 -1.43
C GLY A 99 6.26 4.19 -0.43
N HIS A 100 5.42 3.75 0.51
CA HIS A 100 5.00 4.60 1.63
C HIS A 100 6.18 4.99 2.54
N ALA A 101 7.09 4.05 2.81
CA ALA A 101 8.31 4.34 3.57
C ALA A 101 9.21 5.34 2.82
N PHE A 102 9.34 5.19 1.51
CA PHE A 102 10.04 6.12 0.63
C PHE A 102 9.44 7.52 0.70
N ASN A 103 8.12 7.66 0.59
CA ASN A 103 7.46 8.97 0.65
C ASN A 103 7.80 9.72 1.95
N VAL A 104 7.75 9.01 3.08
CA VAL A 104 8.11 9.56 4.39
C VAL A 104 9.60 9.96 4.43
N ALA A 105 10.50 9.11 3.96
CA ALA A 105 11.93 9.38 3.93
C ALA A 105 12.28 10.56 3.00
N ALA A 106 11.60 10.67 1.86
CA ALA A 106 11.75 11.73 0.87
C ALA A 106 11.13 13.07 1.33
N LYS A 107 10.36 13.07 2.43
CA LYS A 107 9.59 14.23 2.91
C LYS A 107 8.61 14.78 1.88
N ILE A 108 7.99 13.88 1.12
CA ILE A 108 6.87 14.19 0.22
C ILE A 108 5.57 13.66 0.83
N ASP A 109 4.43 14.09 0.28
CA ASP A 109 3.13 13.64 0.77
C ASP A 109 3.03 12.11 0.69
N ASN A 110 2.73 11.47 1.82
CA ASN A 110 2.53 10.03 1.88
C ASN A 110 1.14 9.65 1.37
N THR A 111 0.97 9.68 0.06
CA THR A 111 -0.28 9.36 -0.64
C THR A 111 -0.17 8.04 -1.39
N GLU A 112 -1.31 7.40 -1.67
CA GLU A 112 -1.40 6.24 -2.57
C GLU A 112 -0.78 6.54 -3.93
N ALA A 113 -1.02 7.74 -4.49
CA ALA A 113 -0.49 8.13 -5.79
C ALA A 113 1.05 8.09 -5.83
N ASN A 114 1.70 8.58 -4.76
CA ASN A 114 3.16 8.55 -4.68
C ASN A 114 3.70 7.14 -4.40
N ALA A 115 2.97 6.32 -3.62
CA ALA A 115 3.31 4.91 -3.45
C ALA A 115 3.19 4.11 -4.76
N TYR A 116 2.17 4.38 -5.59
CA TYR A 116 2.03 3.77 -6.92
C TYR A 116 3.14 4.19 -7.90
N ILE A 117 3.60 5.44 -7.84
CA ILE A 117 4.76 5.89 -8.62
C ILE A 117 5.98 5.03 -8.28
N PHE A 118 6.26 4.86 -6.99
CA PHE A 118 7.36 4.02 -6.52
C PHE A 118 7.16 2.55 -6.95
N GLU A 119 5.95 2.00 -6.78
CA GLU A 119 5.57 0.64 -7.18
C GLU A 119 5.86 0.37 -8.67
N ILE A 120 5.38 1.24 -9.55
CA ILE A 120 5.56 1.11 -10.99
C ILE A 120 7.03 1.21 -11.35
N GLU A 121 7.73 2.25 -10.89
CA GLU A 121 9.12 2.46 -11.28
C GLU A 121 10.07 1.38 -10.78
N VAL A 122 9.89 0.90 -9.55
CA VAL A 122 10.72 -0.19 -9.02
C VAL A 122 10.44 -1.48 -9.78
N LEU A 123 9.17 -1.85 -10.03
CA LEU A 123 8.86 -3.05 -10.81
C LEU A 123 9.43 -3.00 -12.23
N LEU A 124 9.32 -1.85 -12.90
CA LEU A 124 9.94 -1.65 -14.20
C LEU A 124 11.46 -1.77 -14.13
N LYS A 125 12.09 -1.19 -13.10
CA LYS A 125 13.54 -1.28 -12.91
C LYS A 125 14.01 -2.73 -12.73
N LEU A 126 13.32 -3.50 -11.88
CA LEU A 126 13.62 -4.91 -11.65
C LEU A 126 13.51 -5.72 -12.95
N LEU A 127 12.50 -5.43 -13.77
CA LEU A 127 12.29 -6.08 -15.06
C LEU A 127 13.36 -5.70 -16.09
N GLU A 128 13.71 -4.41 -16.18
CA GLU A 128 14.74 -3.90 -17.10
C GLU A 128 16.13 -4.47 -16.80
N THR A 129 16.43 -4.74 -15.53
CA THR A 129 17.71 -5.29 -15.10
C THR A 129 17.73 -6.81 -15.02
N ASP A 130 16.67 -7.50 -15.42
CA ASP A 130 16.50 -8.96 -15.27
C ASP A 130 16.83 -9.43 -13.84
N SER A 131 16.27 -8.71 -12.85
CA SER A 131 16.65 -8.88 -11.45
C SER A 131 16.27 -10.27 -10.93
N PRO A 132 17.17 -10.98 -10.22
CA PRO A 132 16.84 -12.25 -9.58
C PRO A 132 15.74 -12.11 -8.52
N LEU A 133 15.47 -10.88 -8.05
CA LEU A 133 14.40 -10.55 -7.10
C LEU A 133 13.00 -10.55 -7.72
N LEU A 134 12.89 -10.82 -9.02
CA LEU A 134 11.62 -11.23 -9.62
C LEU A 134 11.30 -12.71 -9.37
N PHE A 135 12.25 -13.49 -8.85
CA PHE A 135 12.07 -14.90 -8.44
C PHE A 135 11.41 -15.77 -9.53
N GLY A 136 11.80 -15.53 -10.79
CA GLY A 136 11.25 -16.24 -11.95
C GLY A 136 9.96 -15.68 -12.52
N CYS A 137 9.41 -14.58 -11.97
CA CYS A 137 8.31 -13.86 -12.60
C CYS A 137 8.76 -13.28 -13.94
N THR A 138 7.95 -13.52 -14.98
CA THR A 138 8.24 -13.06 -16.34
C THR A 138 7.68 -11.66 -16.58
N LYS A 139 7.97 -11.10 -17.76
CA LYS A 139 7.35 -9.86 -18.23
C LYS A 139 5.82 -9.96 -18.24
N GLU A 140 5.27 -11.13 -18.59
CA GLU A 140 3.84 -11.39 -18.60
C GLU A 140 3.25 -11.35 -17.18
N ASP A 141 3.95 -11.90 -16.19
CA ASP A 141 3.52 -11.84 -14.79
C ASP A 141 3.46 -10.39 -14.28
N VAL A 142 4.49 -9.59 -14.57
CA VAL A 142 4.53 -8.17 -14.21
C VAL A 142 3.41 -7.40 -14.92
N GLY A 143 3.17 -7.67 -16.21
CA GLY A 143 2.07 -7.07 -16.96
C GLY A 143 0.69 -7.46 -16.40
N ALA A 144 0.51 -8.72 -16.01
CA ALA A 144 -0.70 -9.20 -15.36
C ALA A 144 -0.93 -8.50 -14.02
N PHE A 145 0.13 -8.31 -13.22
CA PHE A 145 0.05 -7.54 -11.99
C PHE A 145 -0.36 -6.09 -12.25
N PHE A 146 0.28 -5.38 -13.20
CA PHE A 146 -0.15 -4.02 -13.53
C PHE A 146 -1.60 -3.95 -14.00
N LYS A 147 -2.07 -4.95 -14.75
CA LYS A 147 -3.47 -5.04 -15.17
C LYS A 147 -4.43 -5.10 -13.99
N THR A 148 -4.10 -5.85 -12.93
CA THR A 148 -4.96 -5.91 -11.72
C THR A 148 -4.95 -4.60 -10.94
N ARG A 149 -3.86 -3.82 -11.02
CA ARG A 149 -3.67 -2.56 -10.30
C ARG A 149 -4.19 -1.32 -11.04
N LEU A 150 -4.42 -1.41 -12.35
CA LEU A 150 -4.92 -0.31 -13.18
C LEU A 150 -6.13 0.45 -12.60
N PRO A 151 -7.16 -0.21 -12.03
CA PRO A 151 -8.29 0.52 -11.42
C PRO A 151 -7.86 1.45 -10.28
N ASP A 152 -6.92 1.01 -9.43
CA ASP A 152 -6.41 1.80 -8.30
C ASP A 152 -5.55 2.97 -8.81
N TYR A 153 -4.67 2.69 -9.77
CA TYR A 153 -3.83 3.70 -10.42
C TYR A 153 -4.67 4.80 -11.09
N ASN A 154 -5.69 4.39 -11.86
CA ASN A 154 -6.60 5.30 -12.57
C ASN A 154 -7.44 6.17 -11.61
N LYS A 155 -7.73 5.67 -10.41
CA LYS A 155 -8.39 6.45 -9.37
C LYS A 155 -7.45 7.52 -8.78
N ALA A 156 -6.19 7.17 -8.56
CA ALA A 156 -5.20 8.04 -7.94
C ALA A 156 -4.58 9.08 -8.89
N GLN A 157 -4.52 8.81 -10.20
CA GLN A 157 -3.89 9.72 -11.18
C GLN A 157 -4.61 11.06 -11.35
N ARG A 158 -5.89 11.18 -10.95
CA ARG A 158 -6.69 12.41 -11.16
C ARG A 158 -6.05 13.66 -10.56
N SER A 159 -5.19 13.49 -9.56
CA SER A 159 -4.45 14.57 -8.91
C SER A 159 -2.93 14.52 -9.16
N ASN A 160 -2.43 13.60 -9.99
CA ASN A 160 -0.99 13.41 -10.21
C ASN A 160 -0.67 13.12 -11.68
N ARG A 161 -0.18 14.15 -12.39
CA ARG A 161 0.19 14.07 -13.82
C ARG A 161 1.33 13.11 -14.09
N TYR A 162 2.28 12.98 -13.17
CA TYR A 162 3.41 12.07 -13.36
C TYR A 162 2.96 10.61 -13.32
N LEU A 163 2.09 10.28 -12.36
CA LEU A 163 1.45 8.96 -12.31
C LEU A 163 0.63 8.68 -13.58
N ALA A 164 -0.10 9.66 -14.11
CA ALA A 164 -0.84 9.50 -15.37
C ALA A 164 0.09 9.09 -16.53
N ASN A 165 1.22 9.78 -16.69
CA ASN A 165 2.21 9.42 -17.71
C ASN A 165 2.78 8.01 -17.51
N LEU A 166 3.06 7.61 -16.26
CA LEU A 166 3.52 6.25 -15.97
C LEU A 166 2.47 5.19 -16.33
N ILE A 167 1.20 5.47 -16.08
CA ILE A 167 0.10 4.57 -16.45
C ILE A 167 0.03 4.40 -17.97
N ASP A 168 0.16 5.49 -18.73
CA ASP A 168 0.18 5.43 -20.20
C ASP A 168 1.38 4.61 -20.69
N GLU A 169 2.57 4.81 -20.12
CA GLU A 169 3.77 4.04 -20.45
C GLU A 169 3.59 2.53 -20.20
N ILE A 170 3.06 2.13 -19.04
CA ILE A 170 2.84 0.69 -18.76
C ILE A 170 1.70 0.10 -19.62
N LYS A 171 0.69 0.89 -19.96
CA LYS A 171 -0.37 0.45 -20.89
C LYS A 171 0.22 0.14 -22.26
N ASP A 172 1.07 1.01 -22.77
CA ASP A 172 1.74 0.83 -24.06
C ASP A 172 2.74 -0.33 -24.02
N GLN A 173 3.60 -0.38 -23.00
CA GLN A 173 4.67 -1.38 -22.88
C GLN A 173 4.15 -2.82 -22.73
N PHE A 174 3.04 -3.00 -22.01
CA PHE A 174 2.45 -4.30 -21.72
C PHE A 174 1.15 -4.58 -22.51
N LYS A 175 0.74 -3.65 -23.38
CA LYS A 175 -0.50 -3.73 -24.17
C LYS A 175 -1.73 -3.98 -23.29
N LEU A 176 -1.85 -3.19 -22.22
CA LEU A 176 -2.93 -3.36 -21.24
C LEU A 176 -4.22 -2.70 -21.76
N GLU A 177 -5.22 -3.52 -22.04
CA GLU A 177 -6.57 -3.02 -22.32
C GLU A 177 -7.24 -2.54 -21.02
N GLU A 178 -7.91 -1.39 -21.07
CA GLU A 178 -8.76 -0.97 -19.96
C GLU A 178 -9.93 -1.94 -19.83
N ILE A 179 -10.01 -2.59 -18.67
CA ILE A 179 -11.27 -3.20 -18.25
C ILE A 179 -12.19 -2.02 -17.93
N MET A 180 -13.07 -1.65 -18.86
CA MET A 180 -14.19 -0.79 -18.55
C MET A 180 -15.05 -1.50 -17.52
N LEU A 181 -14.85 -1.20 -16.24
CA LEU A 181 -15.83 -1.57 -15.22
C LEU A 181 -17.15 -0.91 -15.61
N PRO A 182 -18.27 -1.65 -15.71
CA PRO A 182 -19.55 -1.04 -15.97
C PRO A 182 -19.80 0.05 -14.91
N PRO A 183 -20.41 1.18 -15.29
CA PRO A 183 -20.71 2.24 -14.34
C PRO A 183 -21.49 1.60 -13.18
N ALA A 184 -21.01 1.80 -11.96
CA ALA A 184 -21.73 1.39 -10.78
C ALA A 184 -23.16 1.91 -10.91
N GLU A 185 -24.13 1.00 -10.98
CA GLU A 185 -25.54 1.37 -10.96
C GLU A 185 -25.75 2.21 -9.70
N THR A 186 -25.99 3.51 -9.91
CA THR A 186 -26.40 4.40 -8.84
C THR A 186 -27.61 3.78 -8.16
N PRO A 187 -27.58 3.50 -6.85
CA PRO A 187 -28.78 3.09 -6.14
C PRO A 187 -29.84 4.17 -6.37
N LYS A 188 -30.99 3.77 -6.91
CA LYS A 188 -32.16 4.64 -7.06
C LYS A 188 -32.37 5.41 -5.77
N GLU A 189 -32.50 6.73 -5.91
CA GLU A 189 -32.77 7.68 -4.83
C GLU A 189 -33.77 7.11 -3.82
N MET A 190 -33.34 6.91 -2.59
CA MET A 190 -34.24 6.88 -1.46
C MET A 190 -34.03 8.17 -0.68
N LYS A 191 -34.85 9.17 -1.03
CA LYS A 191 -34.98 10.44 -0.31
C LYS A 191 -35.16 10.17 1.18
N ARG A 192 -34.21 10.63 1.99
CA ARG A 192 -34.43 11.13 3.36
C ARG A 192 -33.22 12.00 3.72
N GLY A 193 -33.49 13.30 3.86
CA GLY A 193 -32.48 14.31 4.07
C GLY A 193 -31.78 14.18 5.42
N VAL A 194 -30.47 14.39 5.40
CA VAL A 194 -29.65 14.82 6.53
C VAL A 194 -28.57 15.75 5.94
N PRO A 195 -28.31 16.94 6.51
CA PRO A 195 -27.48 17.95 5.86
C PRO A 195 -26.01 17.53 5.82
N THR A 196 -25.39 17.74 4.67
CA THR A 196 -23.96 17.57 4.43
C THR A 196 -23.19 18.62 5.21
N ILE A 197 -22.50 18.21 6.29
CA ILE A 197 -21.62 19.10 7.04
C ILE A 197 -20.26 19.13 6.32
N PHE A 198 -19.97 20.26 5.67
CA PHE A 198 -18.61 20.68 5.38
C PHE A 198 -17.87 20.86 6.70
N VAL A 199 -16.87 20.02 6.99
CA VAL A 199 -15.98 20.27 8.14
C VAL A 199 -14.67 20.83 7.61
N THR A 200 -14.62 22.16 7.59
CA THR A 200 -13.38 22.94 7.61
C THR A 200 -12.64 22.67 8.92
N SER A 201 -11.33 22.45 8.82
CA SER A 201 -10.43 22.26 9.96
C SER A 201 -10.52 23.37 11.00
N ARG A 202 -10.61 23.02 12.29
CA ARG A 202 -9.98 23.73 13.42
C ARG A 202 -10.01 22.86 14.69
N TYR A 203 -8.87 22.87 15.38
CA TYR A 203 -8.42 22.16 16.58
C TYR A 203 -9.45 21.87 17.69
N THR A 204 -9.42 20.65 18.27
CA THR A 204 -9.38 20.37 19.73
C THR A 204 -9.13 18.88 20.03
N LEU A 205 -8.59 18.61 21.23
CA LEU A 205 -8.05 17.35 21.75
C LEU A 205 -9.05 16.17 21.90
N PHE A 206 -8.48 14.96 21.88
CA PHE A 206 -8.99 13.68 22.40
C PHE A 206 -10.41 13.24 21.98
N ALA A 207 -10.56 12.85 20.72
CA ALA A 207 -11.42 11.73 20.31
C ALA A 207 -11.03 11.35 18.88
N VAL A 208 -10.49 10.14 18.68
CA VAL A 208 -10.40 9.59 17.33
C VAL A 208 -11.85 9.32 16.91
N PRO A 209 -12.32 9.83 15.76
CA PRO A 209 -13.67 9.55 15.30
C PRO A 209 -13.83 8.04 15.16
N THR A 210 -14.82 7.47 15.85
CA THR A 210 -15.24 6.06 15.73
C THR A 210 -15.61 5.69 14.29
N ASP A 211 -15.89 6.69 13.45
CA ASP A 211 -16.25 6.54 12.04
C ASP A 211 -15.05 6.55 11.08
N SER A 212 -13.83 6.80 11.58
CA SER A 212 -12.62 6.64 10.77
C SER A 212 -12.38 5.16 10.47
N TYR A 213 -11.82 4.85 9.29
CA TYR A 213 -11.49 3.47 8.88
C TYR A 213 -10.72 2.73 9.99
N TRP A 214 -9.68 3.37 10.52
CA TRP A 214 -8.83 2.79 11.55
C TRP A 214 -9.49 2.75 12.95
N GLY A 215 -10.47 3.62 13.23
CA GLY A 215 -11.28 3.52 14.45
C GLY A 215 -12.16 2.26 14.45
N ARG A 216 -12.77 1.93 13.31
CA ARG A 216 -13.52 0.67 13.14
C ARG A 216 -12.61 -0.54 13.26
N GLU A 217 -11.41 -0.45 12.66
CA GLU A 217 -10.39 -1.49 12.76
C GLU A 217 -10.03 -1.84 14.20
N TYR A 218 -9.70 -0.81 14.99
CA TYR A 218 -9.34 -0.95 16.39
C TYR A 218 -10.42 -1.69 17.18
N ASN A 219 -11.69 -1.29 17.00
CA ASN A 219 -12.81 -1.92 17.69
C ASN A 219 -12.96 -3.41 17.36
N ILE A 220 -12.70 -3.80 16.11
CA ILE A 220 -12.79 -5.20 15.68
C ILE A 220 -11.61 -6.02 16.22
N VAL A 221 -10.39 -5.47 16.20
CA VAL A 221 -9.24 -6.17 16.80
C VAL A 221 -9.44 -6.35 18.31
N MET A 222 -9.91 -5.32 19.01
CA MET A 222 -10.19 -5.40 20.43
C MET A 222 -11.31 -6.38 20.76
N SER A 223 -12.37 -6.47 19.95
CA SER A 223 -13.43 -7.45 20.16
C SER A 223 -12.94 -8.89 19.98
N LYS A 224 -12.09 -9.15 18.97
CA LYS A 224 -11.44 -10.46 18.79
C LYS A 224 -10.55 -10.82 19.98
N ILE A 225 -9.77 -9.87 20.49
CA ILE A 225 -8.90 -10.09 21.66
C ILE A 225 -9.75 -10.44 22.89
N ASN A 226 -10.83 -9.69 23.15
CA ASN A 226 -11.70 -9.92 24.29
C ASN A 226 -12.47 -11.25 24.20
N ALA A 227 -12.81 -11.71 23.00
CA ALA A 227 -13.46 -13.00 22.79
C ALA A 227 -12.50 -14.20 22.92
N ALA A 228 -11.18 -13.96 22.91
CA ALA A 228 -10.14 -14.98 23.01
C ALA A 228 -9.54 -15.12 24.43
N LEU A 229 -10.02 -14.31 25.39
CA LEU A 229 -9.68 -14.34 26.82
C LEU A 229 -10.78 -15.05 27.60
#